data_AF-A0A8B8GR65-F1
#
_entry.id   AF-A0A8B8GR65-F1
#
_cell.length_a   1.000
_cell.length_b   1.000
_cell.length_c   1.000
_cell.angle_alpha   90.00
_cell.angle_beta   90.00
_cell.angle_gamma   90.00
#
_symmetry.space_group_name_H-M   'P 1'
#
loop_
_entity.id
_entity.type
_entity.pdbx_description
1 polymer ?
#
loop_
_entity_poly.entity_id
_entity_poly.type
_entity_poly.pdbx_seq_one_letter_code
_entity_poly.pdbx_strand_id
1 'polypeptide(L)'
;MSSQKGNAFRNRPQKHQNRFAFKNNLHDTNVRTKRMNSIQINHVCPRCKDILEWKIKYKKYKMLKAAKNCNKCHNKTVKESYHTVCQPCASMLGICPKCGVPRDEWIKDGQKVMPENNEADDNENDNSESNDDDSENDAYYNPSPS
;
A
#
# COMPACT_ATOMS: atom_id res chain seq x y z
N MET A 1 -40.32 -7.76 -21.26
CA MET A 1 -39.24 -7.29 -20.38
C MET A 1 -38.70 -5.98 -20.92
N SER A 2 -38.60 -4.93 -20.09
CA SER A 2 -38.12 -3.61 -20.53
C SER A 2 -36.62 -3.66 -20.82
N SER A 3 -36.24 -3.26 -22.04
CA SER A 3 -34.86 -3.12 -22.52
C SER A 3 -34.37 -1.66 -22.47
N GLN A 4 -35.11 -0.77 -21.82
CA GLN A 4 -34.75 0.64 -21.75
C GLN A 4 -33.49 0.81 -20.88
N LYS A 5 -32.38 1.21 -21.50
CA LYS A 5 -31.20 1.73 -20.80
C LYS A 5 -31.67 2.88 -19.92
N GLY A 6 -31.62 2.69 -18.60
CA GLY A 6 -31.98 3.72 -17.63
C GLY A 6 -31.24 5.02 -17.91
N ASN A 7 -31.89 6.15 -17.61
CA ASN A 7 -31.42 7.50 -17.92
C ASN A 7 -29.94 7.70 -17.53
N ALA A 8 -29.03 7.60 -18.50
CA ALA A 8 -27.58 7.60 -18.30
C ALA A 8 -27.04 9.01 -17.96
N PHE A 9 -27.87 10.03 -18.19
CA PHE A 9 -27.57 11.43 -17.89
C PHE A 9 -28.19 11.80 -16.53
N ARG A 10 -27.46 11.51 -15.45
CA ARG A 10 -27.80 12.04 -14.11
C ARG A 10 -27.19 13.43 -13.95
N ASN A 11 -28.03 14.46 -13.93
CA ASN A 11 -27.56 15.83 -13.66
C ASN A 11 -27.25 16.08 -12.17
N ARG A 12 -27.84 15.30 -11.26
CA ARG A 12 -27.66 15.49 -9.80
C ARG A 12 -26.64 14.51 -9.23
N PRO A 13 -25.71 14.96 -8.37
CA PRO A 13 -24.79 14.07 -7.68
C PRO A 13 -25.54 13.07 -6.79
N GLN A 14 -24.85 12.00 -6.40
CA GLN A 14 -25.40 11.01 -5.49
C GLN A 14 -25.78 11.66 -4.15
N LYS A 15 -27.03 11.47 -3.70
CA LYS A 15 -27.57 12.05 -2.46
C LYS A 15 -26.73 11.71 -1.23
N HIS A 16 -26.21 10.48 -1.19
CA HIS A 16 -25.38 9.96 -0.10
C HIS A 16 -23.96 9.73 -0.62
N GLN A 17 -23.07 10.69 -0.37
CA GLN A 17 -21.66 10.57 -0.72
C GLN A 17 -20.87 10.06 0.49
N ASN A 18 -19.80 9.31 0.23
CA ASN A 18 -18.89 8.86 1.27
C ASN A 18 -18.12 10.07 1.82
N ARG A 19 -18.27 10.35 3.11
CA ARG A 19 -17.50 11.41 3.80
C ARG A 19 -16.03 11.06 3.97
N PHE A 20 -15.74 9.76 4.10
CA PHE A 20 -14.39 9.26 4.33
C PHE A 20 -14.05 8.17 3.30
N ALA A 21 -12.79 8.10 2.91
CA ALA A 21 -12.30 7.01 2.08
C ALA A 21 -12.37 5.69 2.84
N PHE A 22 -12.73 4.62 2.13
CA PHE A 22 -12.75 3.28 2.71
C PHE A 22 -11.36 2.88 3.25
N LYS A 23 -11.30 2.45 4.51
CA LYS A 23 -10.11 1.90 5.16
C LYS A 23 -10.41 0.47 5.59
N ASN A 24 -9.58 -0.47 5.16
CA ASN A 24 -9.85 -1.90 5.33
C ASN A 24 -9.51 -2.44 6.74
N ASN A 25 -8.77 -1.64 7.51
CA ASN A 25 -8.28 -1.90 8.86
C ASN A 25 -9.04 -1.11 9.94
N LEU A 26 -10.08 -0.35 9.57
CA LEU A 26 -10.81 0.49 10.53
C LEU A 26 -11.52 -0.34 11.62
N HIS A 27 -12.02 -1.51 11.24
CA HIS A 27 -12.73 -2.42 12.15
C HIS A 27 -12.24 -3.87 12.05
N ASP A 28 -11.45 -4.19 11.04
CA ASP A 28 -10.92 -5.54 10.83
C ASP A 28 -9.44 -5.58 11.20
N THR A 29 -9.15 -6.15 12.36
CA THR A 29 -7.81 -6.32 12.93
C THR A 29 -7.19 -7.68 12.59
N ASN A 30 -7.77 -8.43 11.64
CA ASN A 30 -7.27 -9.74 11.26
C ASN A 30 -5.80 -9.67 10.76
N VAL A 31 -4.98 -10.59 11.25
CA VAL A 31 -3.57 -10.80 10.85
C VAL A 31 -3.43 -10.88 9.32
N ARG A 32 -4.39 -11.51 8.65
CA ARG A 32 -4.43 -11.60 7.19
C ARG A 32 -4.57 -10.23 6.53
N THR A 33 -5.44 -9.36 7.04
CA THR A 33 -5.63 -8.00 6.52
C THR A 33 -4.37 -7.16 6.74
N LYS A 34 -3.73 -7.28 7.91
CA LYS A 34 -2.42 -6.66 8.20
C LYS A 34 -1.35 -7.11 7.22
N ARG A 35 -1.24 -8.42 6.96
CA ARG A 35 -0.30 -8.99 5.96
C ARG A 35 -0.58 -8.49 4.54
N MET A 36 -1.85 -8.31 4.16
CA MET A 36 -2.18 -7.75 2.83
C MET A 36 -1.75 -6.29 2.71
N ASN A 37 -1.96 -5.49 3.76
CA ASN A 37 -1.59 -4.08 3.77
C ASN A 37 -0.07 -3.85 3.77
N SER A 38 0.71 -4.81 4.28
CA SER A 38 2.18 -4.76 4.22
C SER A 38 2.75 -5.18 2.86
N ILE A 39 1.93 -5.62 1.89
CA ILE A 39 2.42 -5.97 0.55
C ILE A 39 2.77 -4.69 -0.19
N GLN A 40 4.06 -4.54 -0.51
CA GLN A 40 4.54 -3.49 -1.39
C GLN A 40 4.48 -3.95 -2.84
N ILE A 41 3.88 -3.11 -3.69
CA ILE A 41 3.74 -3.38 -5.12
C ILE A 41 4.83 -2.59 -5.85
N ASN A 42 5.91 -3.29 -6.22
CA ASN A 42 7.09 -2.70 -6.84
C ASN A 42 7.25 -3.15 -8.31
N HIS A 43 8.02 -2.39 -9.09
CA HIS A 43 8.41 -2.70 -10.48
C HIS A 43 7.26 -2.90 -11.49
N VAL A 44 6.05 -2.45 -11.17
CA VAL A 44 4.90 -2.46 -12.09
C VAL A 44 4.64 -1.05 -12.62
N CYS A 45 3.99 -0.97 -13.77
CA CYS A 45 3.55 0.31 -14.26
C CYS A 45 2.54 0.96 -13.29
N PRO A 46 2.59 2.29 -13.16
CA PRO A 46 1.46 3.14 -12.80
C PRO A 46 0.05 2.55 -12.72
N ARG A 47 -0.52 2.22 -13.87
CA ARG A 47 -1.88 1.68 -14.00
C ARG A 47 -2.03 0.38 -13.22
N CYS A 48 -1.04 -0.50 -13.31
CA CYS A 48 -1.07 -1.79 -12.63
C CYS A 48 -0.92 -1.64 -11.12
N LYS A 49 -0.12 -0.67 -10.65
CA LYS A 49 0.00 -0.34 -9.23
C LYS A 49 -1.37 0.00 -8.65
N ASP A 50 -2.08 0.93 -9.27
CA ASP A 50 -3.40 1.38 -8.80
C ASP A 50 -4.43 0.22 -8.76
N ILE A 51 -4.41 -0.67 -9.77
CA ILE A 51 -5.25 -1.86 -9.80
C ILE A 51 -4.95 -2.83 -8.65
N LEU A 52 -3.66 -3.06 -8.37
CA LEU A 52 -3.24 -4.01 -7.33
C LEU A 52 -3.48 -3.42 -5.93
N GLU A 53 -3.18 -2.13 -5.72
CA GLU A 53 -3.49 -1.41 -4.48
C GLU A 53 -5.00 -1.41 -4.21
N TRP A 54 -5.83 -1.18 -5.23
CA TRP A 54 -7.28 -1.31 -5.10
C TRP A 54 -7.69 -2.73 -4.67
N LYS A 55 -7.08 -3.78 -5.24
CA LYS A 55 -7.34 -5.16 -4.83
C LYS A 55 -6.96 -5.41 -3.37
N ILE A 56 -5.85 -4.85 -2.88
CA ILE A 56 -5.43 -4.95 -1.47
C ILE A 56 -6.43 -4.20 -0.59
N LYS A 57 -6.72 -2.94 -0.92
CA LYS A 57 -7.66 -2.07 -0.21
C LYS A 57 -9.01 -2.76 -0.04
N TYR A 58 -9.57 -3.35 -1.09
CA TYR A 58 -10.87 -4.01 -1.03
C TYR A 58 -10.82 -5.52 -0.72
N LYS A 59 -9.70 -6.04 -0.21
CA LYS A 59 -9.53 -7.46 0.17
C LYS A 59 -9.81 -8.45 -0.97
N LYS A 60 -9.66 -8.01 -2.22
CA LYS A 60 -9.81 -8.81 -3.45
C LYS A 60 -8.48 -9.37 -3.97
N TYR A 61 -7.38 -9.06 -3.30
CA TYR A 61 -6.05 -9.54 -3.65
C TYR A 61 -5.88 -11.02 -3.30
N LYS A 62 -5.48 -11.83 -4.27
CA LYS A 62 -5.23 -13.27 -4.12
C LYS A 62 -3.72 -13.52 -4.15
N MET A 63 -3.17 -13.95 -3.03
CA MET A 63 -1.79 -14.41 -2.95
C MET A 63 -1.58 -15.70 -3.75
N LEU A 64 -0.37 -15.88 -4.27
CA LEU A 64 0.08 -17.15 -4.81
C LEU A 64 0.30 -18.16 -3.67
N LYS A 65 -0.14 -19.39 -3.89
CA LYS A 65 0.22 -20.53 -3.02
C LYS A 65 1.59 -21.10 -3.35
N ALA A 66 1.99 -21.02 -4.63
CA ALA A 66 3.27 -21.49 -5.16
C ALA A 66 3.70 -20.58 -6.32
N ALA A 67 5.00 -20.60 -6.63
CA ALA A 67 5.54 -19.84 -7.74
C ALA A 67 4.94 -20.29 -9.09
N LYS A 68 4.69 -19.32 -9.98
CA LYS A 68 4.16 -19.56 -11.33
C LYS A 68 5.26 -19.57 -12.38
N ASN A 69 4.95 -20.14 -13.54
CA ASN A 69 5.81 -20.10 -14.72
C ASN A 69 5.87 -18.67 -15.28
N CYS A 70 7.05 -18.23 -15.66
CA CYS A 70 7.26 -16.97 -16.36
C CYS A 70 6.93 -17.13 -17.86
N ASN A 71 6.23 -16.18 -18.46
CA ASN A 71 5.93 -16.21 -19.90
C ASN A 71 7.15 -15.97 -20.82
N LYS A 72 8.32 -15.60 -20.26
CA LYS A 72 9.55 -15.30 -21.04
C LYS A 72 10.60 -16.39 -20.90
N CYS A 73 10.96 -16.77 -19.68
CA CYS A 73 11.94 -17.83 -19.44
C CYS A 73 11.34 -19.21 -19.17
N HIS A 74 10.00 -19.32 -19.11
CA HIS A 74 9.25 -20.56 -18.86
C HIS A 74 9.56 -21.30 -17.54
N ASN A 75 10.46 -20.77 -16.71
CA ASN A 75 10.80 -21.29 -15.40
C ASN A 75 9.79 -20.86 -14.33
N LYS A 76 9.64 -21.67 -13.27
CA LYS A 76 8.80 -21.42 -12.07
C LYS A 76 9.39 -20.34 -11.16
N THR A 77 9.53 -19.12 -11.67
CA THR A 77 10.26 -18.02 -11.02
C THR A 77 9.37 -16.85 -10.60
N VAL A 78 8.09 -16.86 -10.96
CA VAL A 78 7.15 -15.77 -10.61
C VAL A 78 6.66 -15.98 -9.18
N LYS A 79 7.20 -15.19 -8.24
CA LYS A 79 6.84 -15.23 -6.81
C LYS A 79 5.72 -14.25 -6.44
N GLU A 80 5.58 -13.17 -7.19
CA GLU A 80 4.60 -12.11 -6.92
C GLU A 80 3.26 -12.42 -7.59
N SER A 81 2.17 -12.05 -6.91
CA SER A 81 0.83 -12.36 -7.42
C SER A 81 0.45 -11.44 -8.57
N TYR A 82 -0.32 -11.96 -9.52
CA TYR A 82 -0.75 -11.26 -10.75
C TYR A 82 0.37 -10.92 -11.74
N HIS A 83 1.62 -11.30 -11.46
CA HIS A 83 2.70 -11.18 -12.43
C HIS A 83 2.62 -12.34 -13.43
N THR A 84 2.88 -12.03 -14.70
CA THR A 84 2.95 -12.96 -15.83
C THR A 84 4.39 -13.20 -16.27
N VAL A 85 5.28 -12.25 -15.96
CA VAL A 85 6.71 -12.32 -16.20
C VAL A 85 7.44 -12.18 -14.87
N CYS A 86 8.53 -12.92 -14.67
CA CYS A 86 9.34 -12.80 -13.47
C CYS A 86 10.17 -11.51 -13.49
N GLN A 87 10.53 -11.00 -12.31
CA GLN A 87 11.34 -9.78 -12.16
C GLN A 87 12.61 -9.74 -13.03
N PRO A 88 13.46 -10.78 -13.11
CA PRO A 88 14.67 -10.69 -13.93
C PRO A 88 14.35 -10.50 -15.42
N CYS A 89 13.37 -11.24 -15.95
CA CYS A 89 12.95 -11.07 -17.34
C CYS A 89 12.31 -9.70 -17.60
N ALA A 90 11.54 -9.18 -16.64
CA ALA A 90 10.92 -7.87 -16.74
C ALA A 90 11.97 -6.74 -16.73
N SER A 91 13.01 -6.88 -15.91
CA SER A 91 14.13 -5.95 -15.83
C SER A 91 14.95 -5.94 -17.12
N MET A 92 15.34 -7.12 -17.62
CA MET A 92 16.12 -7.26 -18.87
C MET A 92 15.40 -6.69 -20.09
N LEU A 93 14.09 -6.90 -20.18
CA LEU A 93 13.28 -6.46 -21.32
C LEU A 93 12.69 -5.05 -21.11
N GLY A 94 12.85 -4.45 -19.93
CA GLY A 94 12.25 -3.16 -19.60
C GLY A 94 10.73 -3.13 -19.67
N ILE A 95 10.02 -4.21 -19.29
CA ILE A 95 8.55 -4.30 -19.37
C ILE A 95 7.89 -4.44 -18.00
N CYS A 96 6.61 -4.09 -17.90
CA CYS A 96 5.81 -4.34 -16.71
C CYS A 96 5.58 -5.85 -16.51
N PRO A 97 5.92 -6.43 -15.34
CA PRO A 97 5.78 -7.87 -15.08
C PRO A 97 4.33 -8.34 -15.03
N LYS A 98 3.35 -7.43 -14.93
CA LYS A 98 1.92 -7.74 -14.93
C LYS A 98 1.30 -7.65 -16.33
N CYS A 99 1.43 -6.51 -17.01
CA CYS A 99 0.75 -6.25 -18.29
C CYS A 99 1.65 -6.29 -19.52
N GLY A 100 2.96 -6.40 -19.38
CA GLY A 100 3.91 -6.49 -20.49
C GLY A 100 4.18 -5.17 -21.24
N VAL A 101 3.59 -4.06 -20.80
CA VAL A 101 3.80 -2.72 -21.38
C VAL A 101 5.25 -2.26 -21.13
N PRO A 102 5.98 -1.79 -22.14
CA PRO A 102 7.35 -1.29 -22.00
C PRO A 102 7.41 -0.08 -21.07
N ARG A 103 8.56 0.10 -20.41
CA ARG A 103 8.77 1.16 -19.41
C ARG A 103 8.62 2.55 -19.99
N ASP A 104 8.94 2.73 -21.27
CA ASP A 104 8.86 4.03 -21.96
C ASP A 104 7.41 4.56 -22.04
N GLU A 105 6.43 3.66 -22.05
CA GLU A 105 5.00 4.00 -22.09
C GLU A 105 4.38 4.18 -20.69
N TRP A 106 5.18 4.19 -19.61
CA TRP A 106 4.64 4.29 -18.23
C TRP A 106 4.17 5.69 -17.85
N ILE A 107 4.11 6.63 -18.77
CA ILE A 107 3.69 8.00 -18.51
C ILE A 107 2.24 7.98 -17.97
N LYS A 108 2.06 8.43 -16.71
CA LYS A 108 0.74 8.78 -16.19
C LYS A 108 0.38 10.17 -16.71
N ASP A 109 -0.87 10.32 -17.13
CA ASP A 109 -1.56 11.60 -17.19
C ASP A 109 -1.40 12.32 -15.82
N GLY A 110 -0.63 13.41 -15.78
CA GLY A 110 -0.49 14.29 -14.61
C GLY A 110 0.78 14.07 -13.77
N GLN A 111 1.91 14.62 -14.24
CA GLN A 111 3.13 14.78 -13.44
C GLN A 111 2.93 15.73 -12.25
N LYS A 112 3.40 15.31 -11.07
CA LYS A 112 4.51 16.00 -10.39
C LYS A 112 5.49 14.93 -9.91
N VAL A 113 6.60 14.81 -10.61
CA VAL A 113 7.77 14.08 -10.14
C VAL A 113 8.51 15.02 -9.20
N MET A 114 8.65 14.65 -7.92
CA MET A 114 9.70 15.22 -7.07
C MET A 114 10.93 14.31 -7.20
N PRO A 115 12.14 14.85 -7.37
CA PRO A 115 13.35 14.04 -7.37
C PRO A 115 13.62 13.47 -5.97
N GLU A 116 14.11 12.24 -5.96
CA GLU A 116 14.61 11.49 -4.81
C GLU A 116 15.99 12.05 -4.43
N ASN A 117 16.09 12.80 -3.33
CA ASN A 117 17.37 13.14 -2.72
C ASN A 117 17.74 12.03 -1.72
N ASN A 118 18.75 11.25 -2.09
CA ASN A 118 19.53 10.46 -1.14
C ASN A 118 20.51 11.41 -0.45
N GLU A 119 20.35 11.61 0.84
CA GLU A 119 21.44 12.00 1.74
C GLU A 119 21.12 11.41 3.12
N ALA A 120 21.93 10.44 3.51
CA ALA A 120 22.10 10.04 4.88
C ALA A 120 22.94 11.13 5.55
N ASP A 121 22.49 11.63 6.70
CA ASP A 121 23.40 12.23 7.68
C ASP A 121 22.92 11.84 9.08
N ASP A 122 23.81 11.15 9.77
CA ASP A 122 23.70 10.69 11.13
C ASP A 122 23.91 11.87 12.07
N ASN A 123 23.04 12.07 13.07
CA ASN A 123 23.44 12.75 14.30
C ASN A 123 22.55 12.34 15.46
N GLU A 124 23.00 11.31 16.17
CA GLU A 124 22.80 11.21 17.60
C GLU A 124 23.53 12.39 18.26
N ASN A 125 22.83 13.21 19.04
CA ASN A 125 23.48 13.78 20.20
C ASN A 125 22.52 13.93 21.37
N ASP A 126 23.05 13.48 22.49
CA ASP A 126 22.45 13.26 23.78
C ASP A 126 22.24 14.57 24.55
N ASN A 127 21.14 14.58 25.30
CA ASN A 127 21.06 15.02 26.70
C ASN A 127 21.36 16.49 27.08
N SER A 128 20.33 17.19 27.59
CA SER A 128 20.43 17.84 28.91
C SER A 128 19.06 18.24 29.46
N GLU A 129 18.80 17.67 30.62
CA GLU A 129 17.71 17.85 31.58
C GLU A 129 17.55 19.29 32.06
N SER A 130 16.31 19.75 32.23
CA SER A 130 15.94 20.88 33.10
C SER A 130 14.53 20.62 33.62
N ASN A 131 14.48 19.98 34.79
CA ASN A 131 13.30 19.92 35.63
C ASN A 131 13.22 21.26 36.37
N ASP A 132 12.08 21.94 36.31
CA ASP A 132 11.69 22.94 37.30
C ASP A 132 10.33 22.55 37.89
N ASP A 133 10.36 22.49 39.21
CA ASP A 133 9.34 22.31 40.24
C ASP A 133 7.98 22.98 39.97
N ASP A 134 6.89 22.31 40.37
CA ASP A 134 5.94 22.91 41.32
C ASP A 134 4.92 21.88 41.86
N SER A 135 5.21 21.41 43.08
CA SER A 135 4.32 21.34 44.26
C SER A 135 2.86 20.88 44.14
N GLU A 136 2.53 19.77 44.82
CA GLU A 136 1.50 19.62 45.90
C GLU A 136 1.29 18.11 46.16
N ASN A 137 1.98 17.53 47.15
CA ASN A 137 1.49 17.27 48.51
C ASN A 137 0.15 16.51 48.56
N ASP A 138 0.18 15.22 48.91
CA ASP A 138 -0.41 14.78 50.18
C ASP A 138 -0.07 13.32 50.51
N ALA A 139 0.38 13.15 51.76
CA ALA A 139 0.71 11.90 52.40
C ALA A 139 -0.47 10.92 52.44
N TYR A 140 -0.21 9.61 52.58
CA TYR A 140 -0.73 8.78 53.68
C TYR A 140 -0.26 7.31 53.57
N TYR A 141 0.49 6.90 54.59
CA TYR A 141 0.50 5.59 55.26
C TYR A 141 0.96 4.32 54.51
N ASN A 142 2.13 3.81 54.92
CA ASN A 142 2.46 2.38 54.82
C ASN A 142 3.38 1.97 55.99
N PRO A 143 2.89 1.26 57.04
CA PRO A 143 3.76 0.70 58.06
C PRO A 143 4.33 -0.64 57.61
N SER A 144 5.66 -0.72 57.63
CA SER A 144 6.48 -1.91 57.36
C SER A 144 6.24 -3.08 58.32
N PRO A 145 6.63 -4.30 57.92
CA PRO A 145 6.44 -5.53 58.70
C PRO A 145 7.55 -5.74 59.74
N SER A 146 7.20 -6.48 60.80
CA SER A 146 8.12 -7.17 61.72
C SER A 146 7.87 -8.67 61.64
#